data_AF-A0A537HEI2-F1
#
_entry.id   AF-A0A537HEI2-F1
#
_cell.length_a   1.000
_cell.length_b   1.000
_cell.length_c   1.000
_cell.angle_alpha   90.00
_cell.angle_beta   90.00
_cell.angle_gamma   90.00
#
_symmetry.space_group_name_H-M   'P 1'
#
loop_
_entity.id
_entity.type
_entity.pdbx_description
1 polymer ?
#
loop_
_entity_poly.entity_id
_entity_poly.type
_entity_poly.pdbx_seq_one_letter_code
_entity_poly.pdbx_strand_id
1 'polypeptide(L)'
;MTQALATAGGMDTEVSSSDVQIFRRKGISEMVPIAVDYDAVIGGSAPDPQILADDVILVPTSSAKWLVKRFVGSLIGGIGIESLIHGS
;
A
#
# COMPACT_ATOMS: atom_id res chain seq x y z
N MET A 1 5.86 7.18 -8.63
CA MET A 1 4.93 7.20 -7.48
C MET A 1 4.42 8.62 -7.24
N THR A 2 5.31 9.61 -7.21
CA THR A 2 4.97 11.03 -7.01
C THR A 2 3.86 11.52 -7.95
N GLN A 3 3.89 11.15 -9.23
CA GLN A 3 2.83 11.50 -10.19
C GLN A 3 1.45 10.94 -9.81
N ALA A 4 1.39 9.71 -9.30
CA ALA A 4 0.14 9.10 -8.87
C ALA A 4 -0.44 9.82 -7.66
N LEU A 5 0.42 10.21 -6.70
CA LEU A 5 0.01 11.04 -5.56
C LEU A 5 -0.47 12.43 -6.00
N ALA A 6 0.26 13.09 -6.91
CA ALA A 6 -0.16 14.38 -7.45
C ALA A 6 -1.54 14.31 -8.15
N THR A 7 -1.79 13.22 -8.87
CA THR A 7 -3.08 12.97 -9.52
C THR A 7 -4.21 12.76 -8.50
N ALA A 8 -3.90 12.23 -7.31
CA ALA A 8 -4.83 12.04 -6.21
C ALA A 8 -5.05 13.31 -5.35
N GLY A 9 -4.48 14.46 -5.74
CA GLY A 9 -4.57 15.72 -5.00
C GLY A 9 -3.32 16.09 -4.20
N GLY A 10 -2.25 15.31 -4.32
CA GLY A 10 -1.02 15.51 -3.56
C GLY A 10 -1.07 14.88 -2.18
N MET A 11 0.02 15.04 -1.44
CA MET A 11 0.12 14.56 -0.06
C MET A 11 0.16 15.76 0.87
N ASP A 12 -0.63 15.71 1.93
CA ASP A 12 -0.65 16.76 2.95
C ASP A 12 0.66 16.74 3.74
N THR A 13 1.22 17.91 4.04
CA THR A 13 2.55 18.03 4.67
C THR A 13 2.57 17.54 6.13
N GLU A 14 1.40 17.34 6.72
CA GLU A 14 1.21 16.86 8.10
C GLU A 14 1.01 15.34 8.17
N VAL A 15 0.90 14.67 7.02
CA VAL A 15 0.87 13.22 6.95
C VAL A 15 2.30 12.71 7.14
N SER A 16 2.50 11.82 8.10
CA SER A 16 3.80 11.19 8.36
C SER A 16 4.27 10.43 7.10
N SER A 17 5.12 11.07 6.31
CA SER A 17 5.75 10.57 5.08
C SER A 17 6.47 9.22 5.24
N SER A 18 6.79 8.86 6.49
CA SER A 18 7.69 7.76 6.83
C SER A 18 7.14 6.36 6.54
N ASP A 19 5.84 6.20 6.26
CA ASP A 19 5.19 4.88 6.16
C ASP A 19 4.46 4.67 4.80
N VAL A 20 4.83 5.37 3.72
CA VAL A 20 4.22 5.13 2.40
C VAL A 20 4.57 3.73 1.90
N GLN A 21 3.56 2.95 1.50
CA GLN A 21 3.75 1.59 0.99
C GLN A 21 3.04 1.40 -0.34
N ILE A 22 3.69 0.66 -1.24
CA ILE A 22 3.06 0.19 -2.47
C ILE A 22 2.75 -1.29 -2.27
N PHE A 23 1.49 -1.68 -2.38
CA PHE A 23 1.10 -3.08 -2.45
C PHE A 23 1.03 -3.48 -3.91
N ARG A 24 1.99 -4.30 -4.34
CA ARG A 24 2.11 -4.78 -5.71
C ARG A 24 1.53 -6.18 -5.85
N ARG A 25 0.66 -6.36 -6.83
CA ARG A 25 0.13 -7.67 -7.17
C ARG A 25 1.22 -8.56 -7.78
N LYS A 26 1.39 -9.77 -7.24
CA LYS A 26 2.32 -10.83 -7.71
C LYS A 26 1.54 -12.13 -8.00
N GLY A 27 0.57 -12.05 -8.90
CA GLY A 27 -0.30 -13.18 -9.25
C GLY A 27 -1.76 -12.92 -8.92
N ILE A 28 -2.57 -13.97 -8.84
CA ILE A 28 -4.04 -13.83 -8.73
C ILE A 28 -4.45 -13.24 -7.37
N SER A 29 -3.77 -13.61 -6.28
CA SER A 29 -4.16 -13.24 -4.91
C SER A 29 -3.00 -12.74 -4.04
N GLU A 30 -1.78 -12.70 -4.56
CA GLU A 30 -0.62 -12.28 -3.79
C GLU A 30 -0.40 -10.77 -3.93
N MET A 31 -0.28 -10.07 -2.80
CA MET A 31 0.12 -8.67 -2.73
C MET A 31 1.42 -8.59 -1.94
N VAL A 32 2.44 -8.00 -2.55
CA VAL A 32 3.76 -7.80 -1.95
C VAL A 32 3.93 -6.34 -1.56
N PRO A 33 4.19 -6.02 -0.28
CA PRO A 33 4.45 -4.66 0.15
C PRO A 33 5.85 -4.23 -0.29
N ILE A 34 5.95 -3.01 -0.81
CA ILE A 34 7.18 -2.31 -1.15
C ILE A 34 7.20 -1.04 -0.31
N ALA A 35 8.09 -1.01 0.68
CA ALA A 35 8.28 0.18 1.51
C ALA A 35 8.92 1.30 0.68
N VAL A 36 8.41 2.51 0.83
CA VAL A 36 8.95 3.69 0.15
C VAL A 36 9.23 4.77 1.18
N ASP A 37 10.47 5.25 1.20
CA ASP A 37 10.84 6.46 1.91
C ASP A 37 10.42 7.67 1.05
N TYR A 38 9.25 8.22 1.34
CA TYR A 38 8.70 9.33 0.56
C TYR A 38 9.57 10.59 0.68
N ASP A 39 10.11 10.88 1.87
CA ASP A 39 10.93 12.07 2.09
C ASP A 39 12.23 11.99 1.28
N ALA A 40 12.85 10.80 1.21
CA ALA A 40 14.01 10.58 0.35
C ALA A 40 13.68 10.74 -1.14
N VAL A 41 12.49 10.30 -1.59
CA VAL A 41 12.05 10.43 -2.99
C VAL A 41 11.83 11.90 -3.37
N ILE A 42 11.08 12.65 -2.55
CA ILE A 42 10.82 14.08 -2.80
C ILE A 42 12.11 14.91 -2.64
N GLY A 43 12.97 14.54 -1.70
CA GLY A 43 14.29 15.16 -1.51
C GLY A 43 15.32 14.78 -2.58
N GLY A 44 14.97 13.92 -3.55
CA GLY A 44 15.86 13.48 -4.63
C GLY A 44 17.01 12.56 -4.18
N SER A 45 16.98 12.09 -2.94
CA SER A 45 17.97 11.16 -2.37
C SER A 45 17.63 9.69 -2.65
N ALA A 46 16.41 9.41 -3.10
CA ALA A 46 15.96 8.10 -3.57
C ALA A 46 15.21 8.22 -4.91
N PRO A 47 15.26 7.19 -5.78
CA PRO A 47 14.53 7.20 -7.03
C PRO A 47 13.02 7.07 -6.80
N ASP A 48 12.23 7.82 -7.58
CA ASP A 48 10.77 7.69 -7.56
C ASP A 48 10.35 6.31 -8.11
N PRO A 49 9.69 5.44 -7.31
CA PRO A 49 9.32 4.10 -7.76
C PRO A 49 8.35 4.14 -8.93
N GLN A 50 8.63 3.31 -9.94
CA GLN A 50 7.68 3.10 -11.03
C GLN A 50 6.43 2.38 -10.49
N ILE A 51 5.27 2.96 -10.76
CA ILE A 51 3.96 2.37 -10.46
C ILE A 51 3.54 1.51 -11.64
N LEU A 52 3.09 0.29 -11.35
CA LEU A 52 2.59 -0.67 -12.32
C LEU A 52 1.06 -0.75 -12.25
N ALA A 53 0.47 -1.44 -13.23
CA ALA A 53 -0.95 -1.76 -13.19
C ALA A 53 -1.29 -2.55 -11.91
N ASP A 54 -2.47 -2.27 -11.34
CA ASP A 54 -2.99 -2.90 -10.12
C ASP A 54 -2.18 -2.63 -8.83
N ASP A 55 -1.18 -1.75 -8.87
CA ASP A 55 -0.51 -1.28 -7.65
C ASP A 55 -1.49 -0.45 -6.79
N VAL A 56 -1.46 -0.69 -5.49
CA VAL A 56 -2.19 0.12 -4.50
C VAL A 56 -1.20 0.92 -3.69
N ILE A 57 -1.27 2.25 -3.76
CA ILE A 57 -0.42 3.15 -2.97
C ILE A 57 -1.17 3.48 -1.68
N LEU A 58 -0.55 3.12 -0.56
CA LEU A 58 -1.06 3.36 0.77
C LEU A 58 -0.32 4.52 1.41
N VAL A 59 -1.07 5.58 1.72
CA VAL A 59 -0.58 6.75 2.44
C VAL A 59 -1.25 6.79 3.82
N PRO A 60 -0.51 6.49 4.91
CA PRO A 60 -1.12 6.40 6.24
C PRO A 60 -1.29 7.79 6.87
N THR A 61 -2.54 8.17 7.11
CA THR A 61 -2.87 9.20 8.10
C THR A 61 -2.97 8.59 9.50
N SER A 62 -2.87 9.40 10.55
CA SER A 62 -2.95 8.96 11.95
C SER A 62 -4.19 8.10 12.25
N SER A 63 -5.32 8.39 11.60
CA SER A 63 -6.58 7.62 11.69
C SER A 63 -6.62 6.42 10.73
N ALA A 64 -5.92 6.48 9.59
CA ALA A 64 -5.90 5.41 8.60
C ALA A 64 -5.14 4.17 9.08
N LYS A 65 -4.19 4.28 10.01
CA LYS A 65 -3.36 3.14 10.49
C LYS A 65 -4.18 1.94 10.97
N TRP A 66 -5.38 2.17 11.52
CA TRP A 66 -6.33 1.10 11.87
C TRP A 66 -7.06 0.52 10.65
N LEU A 67 -7.53 1.37 9.74
CA LEU A 67 -8.25 0.98 8.52
C LEU A 67 -7.35 0.16 7.57
N VAL A 68 -6.07 0.56 7.48
CA VAL A 68 -5.02 -0.13 6.72
C VAL A 68 -4.87 -1.57 7.20
N LYS A 69 -4.72 -1.81 8.52
CA LYS A 69 -4.59 -3.17 9.07
C LYS A 69 -5.79 -4.05 8.72
N ARG A 70 -7.00 -3.47 8.72
CA ARG A 70 -8.24 -4.18 8.36
C ARG A 70 -8.28 -4.55 6.88
N PHE A 71 -7.90 -3.61 6.00
CA PHE A 71 -7.96 -3.80 4.55
C PHE A 71 -6.82 -4.70 4.03
N VAL A 72 -5.58 -4.43 4.41
CA VAL A 72 -4.42 -5.26 4.07
C VAL A 72 -4.58 -6.67 4.63
N GLY A 73 -5.07 -6.82 5.86
CA GLY A 73 -5.40 -8.12 6.44
C GLY A 73 -6.48 -8.88 5.65
N SER A 74 -7.42 -8.18 5.01
CA SER A 74 -8.42 -8.80 4.14
C SER A 74 -7.87 -9.20 2.76
N LEU A 75 -6.91 -8.45 2.22
CA LEU A 75 -6.26 -8.79 0.95
C LEU A 75 -5.29 -9.97 1.11
N ILE A 76 -4.59 -10.04 2.23
CA ILE A 76 -3.62 -11.11 2.53
C ILE A 76 -4.31 -12.34 3.15
N GLY A 77 -5.41 -12.16 3.90
CA GLY A 77 -6.16 -13.24 4.58
C GLY A 77 -7.44 -13.69 3.86
N GLY A 78 -7.78 -13.11 2.72
CA GLY A 78 -9.07 -13.29 2.02
C GLY A 78 -9.21 -14.56 1.15
N ILE A 79 -8.28 -15.52 1.27
CA ILE A 79 -8.36 -16.84 0.64
C ILE A 79 -8.19 -17.88 1.74
N GLY A 80 -9.30 -18.42 2.26
CA GLY A 80 -9.22 -19.52 3.24
C GLY A 80 -10.39 -19.71 4.20
N ILE A 81 -11.53 -19.04 4.06
CA ILE A 81 -12.68 -19.31 4.95
C ILE A 81 -13.55 -20.49 4.44
N GLU A 82 -13.44 -20.84 3.16
CA GLU A 82 -14.24 -21.91 2.54
C GLU A 82 -13.66 -23.33 2.66
N SER A 83 -12.41 -23.50 3.12
CA SER A 83 -11.84 -24.85 3.36
C SER A 83 -11.89 -25.32 4.83
N LEU A 84 -12.38 -24.51 5.77
CA LEU A 84 -12.45 -24.87 7.20
C LEU A 84 -13.83 -25.42 7.62
N ILE A 85 -14.84 -25.40 6.73
CA ILE A 85 -16.21 -25.84 7.04
C ILE A 85 -16.54 -27.21 6.42
N HIS A 86 -15.78 -27.70 5.44
CA HIS A 86 -15.94 -29.02 4.82
C HIS A 86 -14.75 -29.93 5.10
N GLY A 87 -14.58 -30.30 6.36
CA GLY A 87 -13.80 -31.47 6.77
C GLY A 87 -14.70 -32.35 7.63
N SER A 88 -15.63 -33.05 6.97
CA SER A 88 -16.41 -34.15 7.55
C SER A 88 -15.62 -35.45 7.47
#